data_AF-A0A5S3WEV4-F1
#
_entry.id   AF-A0A5S3WEV4-F1
#
_cell.length_a   1.000
_cell.length_b   1.000
_cell.length_c   1.000
_cell.angle_alpha   90.00
_cell.angle_beta   90.00
_cell.angle_gamma   90.00
#
_symmetry.space_group_name_H-M   'P 1'
#
loop_
_entity.id
_entity.type
_entity.pdbx_description
1 polymer ?
#
loop_
_entity_poly.entity_id
_entity_poly.type
_entity_poly.pdbx_seq_one_letter_code
_entity_poly.pdbx_strand_id
1 'polypeptide(L)'
;MRVLIVILFLSLSSTAVAETIPCWKNPDTIPETKQIAVLKTHLLPINLETPEQDLKERVSHEDYRFIAIGSFGIDYPGLNNKELLCTYGFRYITGTSDALESKEHGSLIQAFKGYAVKYNTKLEGMLSGK
;
A
#
# COMPACT_ATOMS: atom_id res chain seq x y z
N MET A 1 -40.93 6.49 72.64
CA MET A 1 -40.89 5.58 71.48
C MET A 1 -40.09 6.29 70.38
N ARG A 2 -38.79 5.98 70.22
CA ARG A 2 -37.91 6.53 69.18
C ARG A 2 -37.40 5.34 68.36
N VAL A 3 -37.80 5.24 67.10
CA VAL A 3 -37.29 4.22 66.18
C VAL A 3 -36.21 4.88 65.35
N LEU A 4 -34.97 4.41 65.49
CA LEU A 4 -33.84 4.81 64.65
C LEU A 4 -34.03 4.20 63.25
N ILE A 5 -33.98 5.05 62.22
CA ILE A 5 -33.87 4.62 60.83
C ILE A 5 -32.38 4.52 60.51
N VAL A 6 -31.89 3.31 60.25
CA VAL A 6 -30.53 3.06 59.76
C VAL A 6 -30.55 3.14 58.23
N ILE A 7 -29.89 4.15 57.67
CA ILE A 7 -29.72 4.29 56.22
C ILE A 7 -28.48 3.48 55.81
N LEU A 8 -28.71 2.38 55.11
CA LEU A 8 -27.66 1.54 54.53
C LEU A 8 -27.16 2.18 53.22
N PHE A 9 -25.96 2.75 53.22
CA PHE A 9 -25.29 3.19 51.99
C PHE A 9 -24.68 1.98 51.27
N LEU A 10 -25.39 1.47 50.26
CA LEU A 10 -24.85 0.51 49.29
C LEU A 10 -23.97 1.27 48.29
N SER A 11 -22.66 1.25 48.50
CA SER A 11 -21.68 1.72 47.52
C SER A 11 -21.58 0.70 46.38
N LEU A 12 -22.34 0.92 45.30
CA LEU A 12 -22.17 0.21 44.04
C LEU A 12 -20.83 0.62 43.41
N SER A 13 -19.81 -0.21 43.59
CA SER A 13 -18.53 -0.08 42.89
C SER A 13 -18.76 -0.48 41.42
N SER A 14 -19.02 0.49 40.55
CA SER A 14 -19.05 0.27 39.10
C SER A 14 -17.65 -0.11 38.62
N THR A 15 -17.35 -1.40 38.54
CA THR A 15 -16.17 -1.87 37.80
C THR A 15 -16.47 -1.68 36.33
N ALA A 16 -16.06 -0.54 35.77
CA ALA A 16 -15.99 -0.37 34.33
C ALA A 16 -14.95 -1.37 33.80
N VAL A 17 -15.42 -2.46 33.22
CA VAL A 17 -14.56 -3.40 32.52
C VAL A 17 -14.14 -2.68 31.24
N ALA A 18 -12.90 -2.21 31.17
CA ALA A 18 -12.37 -1.62 29.95
C ALA A 18 -12.38 -2.72 28.88
N GLU A 19 -13.31 -2.63 27.93
CA GLU A 19 -13.32 -3.51 26.76
C GLU A 19 -12.00 -3.32 26.02
N THR A 20 -11.23 -4.39 25.88
CA THR A 20 -9.99 -4.36 25.10
C THR A 20 -10.37 -4.15 23.63
N ILE A 21 -9.91 -3.05 23.04
CA ILE A 21 -10.12 -2.79 21.61
C ILE A 21 -9.33 -3.86 20.84
N PRO A 22 -9.98 -4.72 20.04
CA PRO A 22 -9.26 -5.70 19.25
C PRO A 22 -8.28 -5.01 18.29
N CYS A 23 -7.12 -5.62 18.03
CA CYS A 23 -6.06 -5.00 17.22
C CYS A 23 -6.55 -4.58 15.81
N TRP A 24 -7.47 -5.33 15.20
CA TRP A 24 -8.06 -4.97 13.90
C TRP A 24 -9.01 -3.76 13.92
N LYS A 25 -9.33 -3.23 15.11
CA LYS A 25 -10.07 -1.98 15.33
C LYS A 25 -9.19 -0.86 15.88
N ASN A 26 -7.92 -1.13 16.18
CA ASN A 26 -7.00 -0.13 16.70
C ASN A 26 -6.17 0.46 15.53
N PRO A 27 -6.38 1.75 15.18
CA PRO A 27 -5.67 2.40 14.08
C PRO A 27 -4.17 2.57 14.35
N ASP A 28 -3.74 2.46 15.60
CA ASP A 28 -2.34 2.55 16.02
C ASP A 28 -1.61 1.19 15.93
N THR A 29 -2.30 0.12 15.54
CA THR A 29 -1.66 -1.19 15.36
C THR A 29 -0.70 -1.11 14.16
N ILE A 30 0.59 -1.13 14.44
CA ILE A 30 1.64 -1.19 13.42
C ILE A 30 1.90 -2.67 13.08
N PRO A 31 1.65 -3.12 11.85
CA PRO A 31 1.94 -4.49 11.46
C PRO A 31 3.46 -4.75 11.47
N GLU A 32 3.87 -5.91 12.00
CA GLU A 32 5.27 -6.37 11.99
C GLU A 32 5.69 -6.87 10.59
N THR A 33 5.57 -6.03 9.56
CA THR A 33 6.03 -6.36 8.20
C THR A 33 7.05 -5.35 7.70
N LYS A 34 8.12 -5.88 7.10
CA LYS A 34 9.16 -5.07 6.46
C LYS A 34 8.70 -4.65 5.06
N GLN A 35 8.96 -3.42 4.67
CA GLN A 35 8.67 -2.91 3.33
C GLN A 35 9.30 -3.77 2.24
N ILE A 36 10.52 -4.28 2.45
CA ILE A 36 11.14 -5.22 1.50
C ILE A 36 10.32 -6.52 1.32
N ALA A 37 9.67 -7.04 2.37
CA ALA A 37 8.84 -8.24 2.28
C ALA A 37 7.52 -7.93 1.55
N VAL A 38 6.95 -6.75 1.79
CA VAL A 38 5.78 -6.25 1.06
C VAL A 38 6.10 -6.11 -0.43
N LEU A 39 7.23 -5.47 -0.76
CA LEU A 39 7.71 -5.32 -2.14
C LEU A 39 7.90 -6.69 -2.80
N LYS A 40 8.66 -7.60 -2.19
CA LYS A 40 8.87 -8.96 -2.71
C LYS A 40 7.55 -9.67 -3.00
N THR A 41 6.55 -9.52 -2.14
CA THR A 41 5.21 -10.11 -2.35
C THR A 41 4.52 -9.53 -3.59
N HIS A 42 4.58 -8.21 -3.77
CA HIS A 42 4.06 -7.56 -4.99
C HIS A 42 4.80 -7.94 -6.26
N LEU A 43 6.08 -8.34 -6.15
CA LEU A 43 6.90 -8.76 -7.28
C LEU A 43 6.79 -10.24 -7.63
N LEU A 44 6.16 -11.08 -6.79
CA LEU A 44 5.95 -12.51 -7.11
C LEU A 44 5.35 -12.77 -8.50
N PRO A 45 4.32 -12.02 -8.96
CA PRO A 45 3.77 -12.21 -10.30
C PRO A 45 4.49 -11.40 -11.39
N ILE A 46 5.59 -10.71 -11.09
CA ILE A 46 6.25 -9.77 -12.02
C ILE A 46 7.66 -10.28 -12.35
N ASN A 47 7.91 -10.50 -13.63
CA ASN A 47 9.27 -10.71 -14.12
C ASN A 47 9.92 -9.36 -14.49
N LEU A 48 10.84 -8.89 -13.64
CA LEU A 48 11.51 -7.59 -13.81
C LEU A 48 12.34 -7.48 -15.11
N GLU A 49 12.78 -8.62 -15.65
CA GLU A 49 13.62 -8.65 -16.85
C GLU A 49 12.82 -8.51 -18.14
N THR A 50 11.49 -8.68 -18.08
CA THR A 50 10.60 -8.68 -19.26
C THR A 50 9.38 -7.77 -19.08
N PRO A 51 9.55 -6.44 -18.90
CA PRO A 51 8.42 -5.51 -18.75
C PRO A 51 7.41 -5.55 -19.91
N GLU A 52 7.90 -5.74 -21.14
CA GLU A 52 7.05 -5.79 -22.33
C GLU A 52 6.16 -7.03 -22.37
N GLN A 53 6.62 -8.15 -21.79
CA GLN A 53 5.83 -9.38 -21.71
C GLN A 53 4.73 -9.24 -20.66
N ASP A 54 5.03 -8.71 -19.45
CA ASP A 54 3.99 -8.42 -18.45
C ASP A 54 3.00 -7.39 -19.02
N LEU A 55 3.46 -6.32 -19.68
CA LEU A 55 2.56 -5.36 -20.32
C LEU A 55 1.61 -6.03 -21.31
N LYS A 56 2.12 -6.91 -22.19
CA LYS A 56 1.30 -7.65 -23.15
C LYS A 56 0.24 -8.49 -22.43
N GLU A 57 0.62 -9.18 -21.35
CA GLU A 57 -0.29 -9.98 -20.55
C GLU A 57 -1.36 -9.11 -19.87
N ARG A 58 -0.97 -7.99 -19.26
CA ARG A 58 -1.90 -7.05 -18.61
C ARG A 58 -2.91 -6.48 -19.59
N VAL A 59 -2.43 -6.00 -20.74
CA VAL A 59 -3.29 -5.48 -21.81
C VAL A 59 -4.23 -6.54 -22.35
N SER A 60 -3.80 -7.81 -22.44
CA SER A 60 -4.68 -8.91 -22.86
C SER A 60 -5.82 -9.20 -21.87
N HIS A 61 -5.68 -8.73 -20.63
CA HIS A 61 -6.71 -8.77 -19.58
C HIS A 61 -7.38 -7.40 -19.36
N GLU A 62 -7.26 -6.48 -20.33
CA GLU A 62 -7.84 -5.12 -20.26
C GLU A 62 -7.34 -4.28 -19.06
N ASP A 63 -6.18 -4.62 -18.48
CA ASP A 63 -5.55 -3.84 -17.42
C ASP A 63 -4.59 -2.80 -18.02
N TYR A 64 -5.09 -1.57 -18.17
CA TYR A 64 -4.36 -0.42 -18.71
C TYR A 64 -3.79 0.51 -17.63
N ARG A 65 -3.76 0.08 -16.37
CA ARG A 65 -3.25 0.92 -15.29
C ARG A 65 -1.73 1.11 -15.40
N PHE A 66 -1.28 2.33 -15.20
CA PHE A 66 0.14 2.65 -15.08
C PHE A 66 0.70 2.16 -13.74
N ILE A 67 2.01 1.95 -13.68
CA ILE A 67 2.72 1.59 -12.45
C ILE A 67 3.11 2.87 -11.72
N ALA A 68 2.74 2.94 -10.44
CA ALA A 68 3.15 3.99 -9.53
C ALA A 68 4.02 3.42 -8.41
N ILE A 69 4.99 4.19 -7.95
CA ILE A 69 5.90 3.82 -6.86
C ILE A 69 5.97 4.91 -5.79
N GLY A 70 6.30 4.53 -4.57
CA GLY A 70 6.61 5.41 -3.46
C GLY A 70 8.02 6.00 -3.57
N SER A 71 8.11 7.30 -3.35
CA SER A 71 9.31 8.13 -3.27
C SER A 71 9.04 9.19 -2.19
N PHE A 72 9.51 10.44 -2.34
CA PHE A 72 9.04 11.60 -1.56
C PHE A 72 7.52 11.88 -1.67
N GLY A 73 6.80 11.06 -2.44
CA GLY A 73 5.38 11.08 -2.73
C GLY A 73 5.05 9.90 -3.64
N ILE A 74 4.10 10.06 -4.56
CA ILE A 74 3.83 9.07 -5.62
C ILE A 74 4.57 9.50 -6.89
N ASP A 75 5.39 8.59 -7.44
CA ASP A 75 6.09 8.76 -8.72
C ASP A 75 5.47 7.83 -9.78
N TYR A 76 5.51 8.25 -11.04
CA TYR A 76 5.01 7.51 -12.21
C TYR A 76 6.14 7.37 -13.23
N PRO A 77 7.13 6.49 -12.98
CA PRO A 77 8.35 6.47 -13.77
C PRO A 77 8.06 6.24 -15.24
N GLY A 78 8.66 7.03 -16.14
CA GLY A 78 8.53 6.86 -17.59
C GLY A 78 7.22 7.34 -18.21
N LEU A 79 6.27 7.87 -17.42
CA LEU A 79 5.02 8.45 -17.91
C LEU A 79 5.17 9.96 -18.12
N ASN A 80 4.95 10.45 -19.35
CA ASN A 80 5.06 11.88 -19.67
C ASN A 80 3.70 12.60 -19.56
N ASN A 81 2.65 11.97 -20.09
CA ASN A 81 1.30 12.49 -20.12
C ASN A 81 0.50 11.98 -18.93
N LYS A 82 0.49 12.76 -17.85
CA LYS A 82 -0.23 12.42 -16.62
C LYS A 82 -1.75 12.43 -16.77
N GLU A 83 -2.31 13.05 -17.81
CA GLU A 83 -3.77 13.01 -18.06
C GLU A 83 -4.27 11.58 -18.35
N LEU A 84 -3.40 10.69 -18.83
CA LEU A 84 -3.74 9.28 -19.02
C LEU A 84 -4.12 8.58 -17.70
N LEU A 85 -3.64 9.09 -16.57
CA LEU A 85 -4.00 8.57 -15.24
C LEU A 85 -5.48 8.82 -14.91
N CYS A 86 -6.08 9.89 -15.43
CA CYS A 86 -7.50 10.20 -15.20
C CYS A 86 -8.43 9.16 -15.85
N THR A 87 -8.01 8.59 -16.98
CA THR A 87 -8.80 7.61 -17.74
C THR A 87 -8.48 6.18 -17.31
N TYR A 88 -7.20 5.85 -17.22
CA TYR A 88 -6.75 4.46 -17.05
C TYR A 88 -6.31 4.13 -15.62
N GLY A 89 -6.11 5.15 -14.78
CA GLY A 89 -5.66 4.96 -13.40
C GLY A 89 -4.25 4.42 -13.27
N PHE A 90 -3.92 3.97 -12.06
CA PHE A 90 -2.62 3.40 -11.74
C PHE A 90 -2.71 2.30 -10.68
N ARG A 91 -1.68 1.46 -10.64
CA ARG A 91 -1.40 0.52 -9.56
C ARG A 91 -0.19 1.02 -8.77
N TYR A 92 -0.44 1.40 -7.53
CA TYR A 92 0.62 1.68 -6.59
C TYR A 92 1.26 0.38 -6.10
N ILE A 93 2.59 0.32 -6.13
CA ILE A 93 3.36 -0.84 -5.71
C ILE A 93 3.90 -0.59 -4.31
N THR A 94 3.20 -1.12 -3.31
CA THR A 94 3.56 -0.99 -1.90
C THR A 94 4.90 -1.66 -1.62
N GLY A 95 5.60 -1.15 -0.61
CA GLY A 95 6.97 -1.55 -0.32
C GLY A 95 8.01 -0.81 -1.15
N THR A 96 7.62 0.13 -2.01
CA THR A 96 8.54 1.13 -2.57
C THR A 96 8.46 2.41 -1.73
N SER A 97 9.62 2.98 -1.39
CA SER A 97 9.73 4.18 -0.56
C SER A 97 11.12 4.81 -0.70
N ASP A 98 11.23 6.10 -0.39
CA ASP A 98 12.48 6.81 -0.17
C ASP A 98 13.17 6.45 1.17
N ALA A 99 12.41 5.93 2.14
CA ALA A 99 12.90 5.44 3.43
C ALA A 99 13.40 3.99 3.31
N LEU A 100 14.65 3.82 2.88
CA LEU A 100 15.25 2.50 2.68
C LEU A 100 15.52 1.77 4.01
N GLU A 101 14.92 0.59 4.16
CA GLU A 101 15.17 -0.32 5.30
C GLU A 101 16.52 -1.06 5.23
N SER A 102 17.09 -1.24 4.04
CA SER A 102 18.36 -1.94 3.83
C SER A 102 18.94 -1.68 2.43
N LYS A 103 20.19 -2.07 2.20
CA LYS A 103 20.81 -2.05 0.87
C LYS A 103 20.05 -2.91 -0.15
N GLU A 104 19.62 -4.10 0.26
CA GLU A 104 18.84 -5.01 -0.58
C GLU A 104 17.51 -4.38 -0.99
N HIS A 105 16.82 -3.72 -0.05
CA HIS A 105 15.59 -3.00 -0.32
C HIS A 105 15.79 -1.90 -1.37
N GLY A 106 16.84 -1.09 -1.22
CA GLY A 106 17.21 -0.06 -2.20
C GLY A 106 17.52 -0.63 -3.58
N SER A 107 18.28 -1.72 -3.66
CA SER A 107 18.57 -2.39 -4.93
C SER A 107 17.31 -2.91 -5.62
N LEU A 108 16.38 -3.50 -4.86
CA LEU A 108 15.13 -4.01 -5.38
C LEU A 108 14.20 -2.88 -5.87
N ILE A 109 14.11 -1.77 -5.13
CA ILE A 109 13.38 -0.58 -5.58
C ILE A 109 13.97 -0.04 -6.89
N GLN A 110 15.29 0.05 -7.01
CA GLN A 110 15.93 0.57 -8.23
C GLN A 110 15.67 -0.35 -9.44
N ALA A 111 15.78 -1.67 -9.26
CA ALA A 111 15.44 -2.63 -10.31
C ALA A 111 13.97 -2.48 -10.72
N PHE A 112 13.06 -2.37 -9.74
CA PHE A 112 11.64 -2.17 -10.01
C PHE A 112 11.33 -0.82 -10.67
N LYS A 113 12.04 0.24 -10.32
CA LYS A 113 11.91 1.56 -10.98
C LYS A 113 12.30 1.46 -12.45
N GLY A 114 13.39 0.77 -12.78
CA GLY A 114 13.80 0.51 -14.16
C GLY A 114 12.74 -0.27 -14.95
N TYR A 115 12.13 -1.27 -14.32
CA TYR A 115 10.98 -2.00 -14.86
C TYR A 115 9.78 -1.07 -15.13
N ALA A 116 9.39 -0.26 -14.15
CA ALA A 116 8.24 0.64 -14.25
C ALA A 116 8.40 1.68 -15.37
N VAL A 117 9.62 2.23 -15.55
CA VAL A 117 9.92 3.15 -16.67
C VAL A 117 9.59 2.49 -18.00
N LYS A 118 10.13 1.30 -18.26
CA LYS A 118 9.92 0.60 -19.54
C LYS A 118 8.45 0.25 -19.76
N TYR A 119 7.78 -0.28 -18.73
CA TYR A 119 6.36 -0.62 -18.78
C TYR A 119 5.50 0.60 -19.12
N ASN A 120 5.62 1.69 -18.34
CA ASN A 120 4.78 2.87 -18.48
C ASN A 120 5.02 3.61 -19.79
N THR A 121 6.28 3.76 -20.22
CA THR A 121 6.60 4.39 -21.51
C THR A 121 5.99 3.61 -22.67
N LYS A 122 6.02 2.27 -22.62
CA LYS A 122 5.45 1.43 -23.69
C LYS A 122 3.92 1.50 -23.69
N LEU A 123 3.30 1.44 -22.52
CA LEU A 123 1.85 1.58 -22.37
C LEU A 123 1.37 2.96 -22.85
N GLU A 124 2.09 4.04 -22.49
CA GLU A 124 1.79 5.39 -22.97
C GLU A 124 1.84 5.48 -24.50
N GLY A 125 2.86 4.89 -25.13
CA GLY A 125 2.95 4.81 -26.60
C GLY A 125 1.73 4.14 -27.21
N MET A 126 1.38 2.94 -26.71
CA MET A 126 0.22 2.18 -27.17
C MET A 126 -1.09 2.96 -27.06
N LEU A 127 -1.32 3.62 -25.92
CA LEU A 127 -2.56 4.36 -25.66
C LEU A 127 -2.62 5.71 -26.39
N SER A 128 -1.47 6.30 -26.74
CA SER A 128 -1.38 7.55 -27.49
C SER A 128 -1.38 7.34 -29.01
N GLY A 129 -1.44 6.09 -29.48
CA GLY A 129 -1.34 5.74 -30.90
C GLY A 129 0.07 5.96 -31.49
N LYS A 130 1.11 5.86 -30.66
CA LYS A 130 2.52 6.04 -31.03
C LYS A 130 3.31 4.73 -30.96
#